data_AF-A0A1H0DVG9-F1
#
_entry.id   AF-A0A1H0DVG9-F1
#
_cell.length_a   1.000
_cell.length_b   1.000
_cell.length_c   1.000
_cell.angle_alpha   90.00
_cell.angle_beta   90.00
_cell.angle_gamma   90.00
#
_symmetry.space_group_name_H-M   'P 1'
#
loop_
_entity.id
_entity.type
_entity.pdbx_description
1 polymer ?
#
loop_
_entity_poly.entity_id
_entity_poly.type
_entity_poly.pdbx_seq_one_letter_code
_entity_poly.pdbx_strand_id
1 'polypeptide(L)' 'MWTILFWKAAAERAIKTGAQSLAAILSAEAVGLLDAPWGAALSAAGMAAVLSVITSVGSTAVGDSSSPSLVRFLP' A
#
# COMPACT_ATOMS: atom_id res chain seq x y z
N MET A 1 -1.16 9.09 14.68
CA MET A 1 -1.52 9.30 13.27
C MET A 1 -1.25 10.73 12.80
N TRP A 2 -1.44 11.77 13.62
CA TRP A 2 -1.34 13.18 13.19
C TRP A 2 0.08 13.71 12.94
N THR A 3 1.09 12.86 12.91
CA THR A 3 2.47 13.25 12.65
C THR A 3 2.77 13.17 11.15
N ILE A 4 3.62 14.07 10.66
CA ILE A 4 4.09 14.04 9.26
C ILE A 4 4.81 12.71 8.97
N LEU A 5 5.57 12.19 9.95
CA LEU A 5 6.29 10.93 9.81
C LEU A 5 5.35 9.74 9.59
N PHE A 6 4.23 9.69 10.33
CA PHE A 6 3.22 8.64 10.16
C PHE A 6 2.69 8.60 8.73
N TRP A 7 2.24 9.75 8.23
CA TRP A 7 1.64 9.84 6.90
C TRP A 7 2.65 9.61 5.77
N LYS A 8 3.91 10.01 5.95
CA LYS A 8 4.99 9.67 5.00
C LYS A 8 5.21 8.15 4.91
N ALA A 9 5.33 7.48 6.05
CA ALA A 9 5.53 6.03 6.08
C ALA A 9 4.31 5.26 5.56
N ALA A 10 3.09 5.71 5.88
CA ALA A 10 1.86 5.11 5.35
C ALA A 10 1.75 5.30 3.82
N ALA A 11 2.11 6.47 3.30
CA ALA A 11 2.10 6.75 1.85
C ALA A 11 3.14 5.90 1.11
N GLU A 12 4.37 5.79 1.62
CA GLU A 12 5.40 4.92 1.05
C GLU A 12 4.94 3.47 0.96
N ARG A 13 4.33 2.94 2.03
CA ARG A 13 3.76 1.59 2.06
C ARG A 13 2.64 1.44 1.05
N ALA A 14 1.72 2.39 0.96
CA ALA A 14 0.60 2.33 0.02
C ALA A 14 1.07 2.32 -1.44
N ILE A 15 2.03 3.19 -1.78
CA ILE A 15 2.63 3.24 -3.12
C ILE A 15 3.32 1.91 -3.44
N LYS A 16 4.12 1.38 -2.50
CA LYS A 16 4.80 0.10 -2.67
C LYS A 16 3.82 -1.05 -2.88
N THR A 17 2.76 -1.13 -2.08
CA THR A 17 1.70 -2.13 -2.23
C THR A 17 1.02 -2.02 -3.59
N GLY A 18 0.61 -0.82 -4.01
CA GLY A 18 -0.02 -0.60 -5.30
C GLY A 18 0.89 -1.03 -6.46
N ALA A 19 2.15 -0.61 -6.45
CA ALA A 19 3.12 -0.97 -7.49
C ALA A 19 3.37 -2.49 -7.57
N GLN A 20 3.53 -3.15 -6.42
CA GLN A 20 3.73 -4.60 -6.38
C GLN A 20 2.49 -5.38 -6.84
N SER A 21 1.28 -4.95 -6.43
CA SER A 21 0.04 -5.55 -6.90
C SER A 21 -0.15 -5.35 -8.41
N LEU A 22 0.14 -4.17 -8.94
CA LEU A 22 0.08 -3.89 -10.38
C LEU A 22 1.04 -4.80 -11.16
N ALA A 23 2.30 -4.87 -10.71
CA ALA A 23 3.31 -5.72 -11.34
C ALA A 23 2.87 -7.20 -11.35
N ALA A 24 2.33 -7.70 -10.23
CA ALA A 24 1.85 -9.07 -10.13
C ALA A 24 0.73 -9.35 -11.15
N ILE A 25 -0.29 -8.49 -11.22
CA ILE A 25 -1.43 -8.66 -12.12
C ILE A 25 -0.99 -8.59 -13.59
N LEU A 26 -0.19 -7.59 -13.96
CA LEU A 26 0.29 -7.43 -15.33
C LEU A 26 1.17 -8.60 -15.78
N SER A 27 1.96 -9.18 -14.87
CA SER A 27 2.80 -10.34 -15.16
C SER A 27 2.03 -11.66 -15.28
N ALA A 28 0.81 -11.75 -14.73
CA ALA A 28 0.05 -13.00 -14.64
C ALA A 28 -0.52 -13.46 -15.99
N GLU A 29 -0.88 -12.53 -16.88
CA GLU A 29 -1.51 -12.84 -18.17
C GLU A 29 -0.51 -13.07 -19.32
N ALA A 30 0.79 -12.85 -19.09
CA ALA A 30 1.86 -12.99 -20.09
C ALA A 30 1.62 -12.20 -21.41
N VAL A 31 0.86 -11.11 -21.34
CA VAL A 31 0.58 -10.20 -22.46
C VAL A 31 1.58 -9.05 -22.53
N GLY A 32 1.72 -8.46 -23.72
CA GLY A 32 2.57 -7.30 -23.94
C GLY A 32 2.00 -6.02 -23.31
N LEU A 33 2.83 -4.98 -23.26
CA LEU A 33 2.49 -3.69 -22.65
C LEU A 33 1.19 -3.07 -23.21
N LEU A 34 0.91 -3.27 -24.50
CA LEU A 34 -0.25 -2.68 -25.18
C LEU A 34 -1.53 -3.49 -25.01
N ASP A 35 -1.41 -4.80 -24.79
CA ASP A 35 -2.54 -5.73 -24.69
C ASP A 35 -2.95 -6.00 -23.24
N ALA A 36 -2.19 -5.49 -22.27
CA ALA A 36 -2.47 -5.65 -20.86
C ALA A 36 -3.84 -5.07 -20.45
N PRO A 37 -4.55 -5.72 -19.52
CA PRO A 37 -5.85 -5.27 -19.03
C PRO A 37 -5.72 -4.10 -18.05
N TRP A 38 -5.16 -2.98 -18.50
CA TRP A 38 -4.81 -1.83 -17.68
C TRP A 38 -5.93 -1.33 -16.78
N GLY A 39 -7.16 -1.31 -17.28
CA GLY A 39 -8.32 -0.88 -16.49
C GLY A 39 -8.53 -1.73 -15.23
N ALA A 40 -8.57 -3.06 -15.39
CA ALA A 40 -8.71 -3.97 -14.25
C ALA A 40 -7.47 -3.97 -13.35
N ALA A 41 -6.28 -3.96 -13.95
CA ALA A 41 -5.02 -4.01 -13.22
C ALA A 41 -4.79 -2.77 -12.34
N LEU A 42 -5.00 -1.56 -12.89
CA LEU A 42 -4.89 -0.31 -12.14
C LEU A 42 -5.97 -0.19 -11.07
N SER A 43 -7.20 -0.65 -11.33
CA SER A 43 -8.29 -0.66 -10.35
C SER A 43 -7.93 -1.54 -9.14
N ALA A 44 -7.47 -2.76 -9.38
CA ALA A 44 -7.08 -3.68 -8.32
C ALA A 44 -5.86 -3.20 -7.54
N ALA A 45 -4.84 -2.66 -8.24
CA ALA A 45 -3.67 -2.05 -7.60
C ALA A 45 -4.03 -0.83 -6.75
N GLY A 46 -4.94 0.02 -7.23
CA GLY A 46 -5.48 1.15 -6.49
C GLY A 46 -6.22 0.71 -5.22
N MET A 47 -7.03 -0.35 -5.31
CA MET A 47 -7.69 -0.94 -4.14
C MET A 47 -6.68 -1.46 -3.12
N ALA A 48 -5.62 -2.14 -3.56
CA ALA A 48 -4.56 -2.63 -2.69
C ALA A 48 -3.83 -1.47 -1.96
N ALA A 49 -3.57 -0.36 -2.65
CA ALA A 49 -3.00 0.84 -2.05
C ALA A 49 -3.94 1.46 -0.99
N VAL A 50 -5.25 1.56 -1.28
CA VAL A 50 -6.25 2.04 -0.32
C VAL A 50 -6.30 1.16 0.93
N LEU A 51 -6.32 -0.16 0.75
CA LEU A 51 -6.27 -1.11 1.85
C LEU A 51 -4.99 -0.97 2.69
N SER A 52 -3.85 -0.67 2.06
CA SER A 52 -2.59 -0.39 2.77
C SER A 52 -2.69 0.84 3.67
N VAL A 53 -3.42 1.88 3.25
CA VAL A 53 -3.70 3.06 4.10
C VAL A 53 -4.64 2.69 5.25
N ILE A 54 -5.75 1.99 4.97
CA ILE A 54 -6.73 1.58 6.00
C ILE A 54 -6.06 0.71 7.07
N THR A 55 -5.23 -0.25 6.65
CA THR A 55 -4.48 -1.11 7.58
C THR A 55 -3.44 -0.33 8.37
N SER A 56 -2.76 0.65 7.76
CA SER A 56 -1.84 1.55 8.47
C SER A 56 -2.54 2.40 9.54
N VAL A 57 -3.76 2.87 9.28
CA VAL A 57 -4.60 3.54 10.29
C VAL A 57 -5.02 2.56 11.39
N GLY A 58 -5.44 1.34 11.03
CA GLY A 58 -5.79 0.29 11.99
C GLY A 58 -4.64 -0.09 12.93
N SER A 59 -3.39 -0.07 12.45
CA SER A 59 -2.20 -0.32 13.29
C SER A 59 -2.08 0.61 14.48
N THR A 60 -2.63 1.83 14.41
CA THR A 60 -2.54 2.81 15.51
C THR A 60 -3.30 2.40 16.77
N ALA A 61 -4.23 1.45 16.67
CA ALA A 61 -4.96 0.89 17.81
C ALA A 61 -4.17 -0.20 18.55
N VAL A 62 -3.10 -0.74 17.94
CA VAL A 62 -2.34 -1.89 18.46
C VAL A 62 -0.86 -1.55 18.72
N GLY A 63 -0.25 -0.74 17.85
CA GLY A 63 1.15 -0.32 17.92
C GLY A 63 1.36 1.06 18.53
N ASP A 64 2.53 1.66 18.27
CA ASP A 64 2.81 3.04 18.66
C ASP A 64 1.86 4.00 17.90
N SER A 65 1.09 4.81 18.63
CA SER A 65 0.12 5.73 18.04
C SER A 65 0.74 6.75 17.07
N SER A 66 2.06 6.95 17.10
CA SER A 66 2.81 7.84 16.20
C SER A 66 3.36 7.16 14.94
N SER A 67 3.21 5.83 14.80
CA SER A 67 3.74 5.04 13.67
C SER A 67 2.65 4.18 13.01
N PRO A 68 2.71 3.95 11.67
CA PRO A 68 1.85 2.99 10.99
C PRO A 68 2.33 1.54 11.15
N SER A 69 3.42 1.31 11.90
CA SER A 69 3.95 -0.02 12.23
C SER A 69 3.29 -0.62 13.46
N LEU A 70 3.19 -1.95 13.49
CA LEU A 70 2.76 -2.70 14.68
C LEU A 70 3.87 -2.82 15.74
N VAL A 71 5.12 -2.55 15.36
CA VAL A 71 6.26 -2.61 16.28
C VAL A 71 6.39 -1.29 17.05
N ARG A 72 6.64 -1.38 18.35
CA ARG A 72 6.91 -0.26 19.24
C ARG A 72 8.39 0.12 19.13
N PHE A 73 8.68 1.37 18.76
CA PHE A 73 10.04 1.90 18.83
C PHE A 73 10.34 2.27 20.29
N LEU A 74 11.31 1.58 20.89
CA LEU A 74 11.93 2.00 22.15
C LEU A 74 13.15 2.86 21.81
N PRO A 75 13.40 3.97 22.54
CA PRO A 75 14.58 4.82 22.35
C PRO A 75 15.89 4.08 22.70
#